data_AF-A0A3P7IKN0-F1
#
_entry.id   AF-A0A3P7IKN0-F1
#
_cell.length_a   1.000
_cell.length_b   1.000
_cell.length_c   1.000
_cell.angle_alpha   90.00
_cell.angle_beta   90.00
_cell.angle_gamma   90.00
#
_symmetry.space_group_name_H-M   'P 1'
#
loop_
_entity.id
_entity.type
_entity.pdbx_description
1 polymer ?
#
loop_
_entity_poly.entity_id
_entity_poly.type
_entity_poly.pdbx_seq_one_letter_code
_entity_poly.pdbx_strand_id
1 'polypeptide(L)'
;MHHKAATGEEVPQSLLLTSRQQYNLPDDAIVFCNFNQLYKIDPPTLDMWIEILKRVPRSVLWLLRFPFHGEPNVQKYCSERDIDPKRVVFSHVAAKEEHVRRGQLADVCLDTPLCNGHTTGMDILWTGTPMVTMPLETLASRVASSQLYALGVPELVAKSREDYINIAVKLGTDKNYLSAIRAKVWKARTTSTLFNVKQYCTDMESLLHLMWRRYEEGRPVDHLTQGSAQVDF
;
A
#
# COMPACT_ATOMS: atom_id res chain seq x y z
N MET A 1 -4.73 -24.40 -9.96
CA MET A 1 -5.78 -23.35 -9.90
C MET A 1 -6.36 -23.18 -11.29
N HIS A 2 -7.67 -23.02 -11.44
CA HIS A 2 -8.28 -22.69 -12.74
C HIS A 2 -7.73 -21.34 -13.23
N HIS A 3 -7.35 -21.20 -14.50
CA HIS A 3 -6.67 -19.99 -15.02
C HIS A 3 -7.46 -18.71 -14.70
N LYS A 4 -8.78 -18.73 -14.88
CA LYS A 4 -9.68 -17.61 -14.58
C LYS A 4 -9.71 -17.21 -13.10
N ALA A 5 -9.56 -18.18 -12.20
CA ALA A 5 -9.49 -17.88 -10.77
C ALA A 5 -8.16 -17.20 -10.41
N ALA A 6 -7.05 -17.58 -11.06
CA ALA A 6 -5.74 -16.98 -10.84
C ALA A 6 -5.67 -15.51 -11.33
N THR A 7 -6.35 -15.21 -12.44
CA THR A 7 -6.46 -13.86 -13.00
C THR A 7 -7.46 -12.97 -12.26
N GLY A 8 -8.28 -13.54 -11.37
CA GLY A 8 -9.32 -12.82 -10.62
C GLY A 8 -10.64 -12.66 -11.39
N GLU A 9 -10.81 -13.35 -12.52
CA GLU A 9 -12.07 -13.37 -13.29
C GLU A 9 -13.14 -14.22 -12.60
N GLU A 10 -12.74 -15.22 -11.81
CA GLU A 10 -13.62 -16.09 -11.02
C GLU A 10 -13.16 -16.13 -9.56
N VAL A 11 -14.10 -16.29 -8.63
CA VAL A 11 -13.78 -16.53 -7.22
C VAL A 11 -13.25 -17.97 -7.08
N PRO A 12 -12.09 -18.18 -6.43
CA PRO A 12 -11.59 -19.52 -6.16
C PRO A 12 -12.62 -20.35 -5.37
N GLN A 13 -12.94 -21.55 -5.87
CA GLN A 13 -13.92 -22.46 -5.24
C GLN A 13 -13.30 -23.39 -4.19
N SER A 14 -11.97 -23.40 -4.07
CA SER A 14 -11.22 -24.23 -3.13
C SER A 14 -10.52 -23.36 -2.08
N LEU A 15 -10.32 -23.90 -0.88
CA LEU A 15 -9.46 -23.26 0.13
C LEU A 15 -8.04 -23.10 -0.43
N LEU A 16 -7.49 -21.88 -0.34
CA LEU A 16 -6.13 -21.57 -0.74
C LEU A 16 -5.25 -21.39 0.49
N LEU A 17 -4.19 -22.17 0.59
CA LEU A 17 -3.21 -22.06 1.67
C LEU A 17 -2.05 -21.16 1.22
N THR A 18 -1.74 -20.17 2.04
CA THR A 18 -0.64 -19.23 1.81
C THR A 18 0.22 -19.17 3.05
N SER A 19 1.54 -19.31 2.91
CA SER A 19 2.48 -19.26 4.03
C SER A 19 3.73 -18.44 3.69
N ARG A 20 4.38 -17.90 4.72
CA ARG A 20 5.64 -17.16 4.58
C ARG A 20 6.76 -18.00 3.94
N GLN A 21 6.81 -19.28 4.28
CA GLN A 21 7.80 -20.21 3.74
C GLN A 21 7.73 -20.37 2.21
N GLN A 22 6.53 -20.29 1.60
CA GLN A 22 6.37 -20.31 0.13
C GLN A 22 7.13 -19.17 -0.57
N TYR A 23 7.41 -18.08 0.15
CA TYR A 23 8.09 -16.90 -0.37
C TYR A 23 9.46 -16.66 0.29
N ASN A 24 10.02 -17.67 0.97
CA ASN A 24 11.29 -17.58 1.71
C ASN A 24 11.29 -16.47 2.77
N LEU A 25 10.14 -16.23 3.41
CA LEU A 25 10.00 -15.24 4.47
C LEU A 25 10.13 -15.90 5.85
N PRO A 26 10.73 -15.22 6.83
CA PRO A 26 10.83 -15.72 8.21
C PRO A 26 9.48 -15.66 8.95
N ASP A 27 9.17 -16.71 9.70
CA ASP A 27 7.97 -16.76 10.54
C ASP A 27 8.10 -15.90 11.82
N ASP A 28 9.33 -15.62 12.26
CA ASP A 28 9.64 -14.97 13.54
C ASP A 28 10.24 -13.55 13.38
N ALA A 29 9.99 -12.88 12.26
CA ALA A 29 10.42 -11.51 12.02
C ALA A 29 9.29 -10.63 11.45
N ILE A 30 9.45 -9.32 11.56
CA ILE A 30 8.54 -8.38 10.88
C ILE A 30 8.81 -8.42 9.37
N VAL A 31 7.77 -8.57 8.57
CA VAL A 31 7.82 -8.50 7.12
C VAL A 31 7.27 -7.15 6.68
N PHE A 32 8.18 -6.22 6.38
CA PHE A 32 7.84 -5.03 5.61
C PHE A 32 7.71 -5.42 4.14
N CYS A 33 6.74 -4.88 3.40
CA CYS A 33 6.60 -5.15 1.98
C CYS A 33 6.44 -3.90 1.12
N ASN A 34 6.81 -4.01 -0.15
CA ASN A 34 6.36 -3.11 -1.21
C ASN A 34 6.27 -3.90 -2.53
N PHE A 35 5.08 -3.95 -3.12
CA PHE A 35 4.86 -4.69 -4.37
C PHE A 35 4.69 -3.80 -5.60
N ASN A 36 5.18 -2.55 -5.53
CA ASN A 36 5.26 -1.71 -6.72
C ASN A 36 6.40 -2.18 -7.64
N GLN A 37 6.38 -1.68 -8.87
CA GLN A 37 7.55 -1.80 -9.74
C GLN A 37 8.71 -0.98 -9.18
N LEU A 38 9.93 -1.48 -9.34
CA LEU A 38 11.13 -0.91 -8.73
C LEU A 38 11.47 0.50 -9.22
N TYR A 39 10.95 0.94 -10.37
CA TYR A 39 11.15 2.32 -10.83
C TYR A 39 10.54 3.37 -9.88
N LYS A 40 9.59 2.99 -9.01
CA LYS A 40 8.99 3.88 -8.02
C LYS A 40 9.86 4.06 -6.77
N ILE A 41 10.93 3.28 -6.64
CA ILE A 41 11.86 3.35 -5.51
C ILE A 41 13.04 4.22 -5.93
N ASP A 42 13.09 5.42 -5.40
CA ASP A 42 14.23 6.32 -5.54
C ASP A 42 15.22 6.15 -4.36
N PRO A 43 16.46 6.65 -4.47
CA PRO A 43 17.45 6.53 -3.40
C PRO A 43 16.95 7.06 -2.05
N PRO A 44 16.29 8.23 -1.96
CA PRO A 44 15.75 8.71 -0.69
C PRO A 44 14.68 7.82 -0.08
N THR A 45 13.88 7.09 -0.86
CA THR A 45 12.94 6.10 -0.34
C THR A 45 13.68 4.89 0.24
N LEU A 46 14.69 4.40 -0.49
CA LEU A 46 15.45 3.24 -0.06
C LEU A 46 16.26 3.55 1.21
N ASP A 47 16.81 4.76 1.35
CA ASP A 47 17.47 5.22 2.58
C ASP A 47 16.52 5.19 3.80
N MET A 48 15.25 5.59 3.65
CA MET A 48 14.27 5.48 4.73
C MET A 48 14.00 4.01 5.12
N TRP A 49 13.87 3.13 4.14
CA TRP A 49 13.64 1.70 4.40
C TRP A 49 14.84 1.04 5.07
N ILE A 50 16.06 1.42 4.68
CA ILE A 50 17.30 0.98 5.34
C ILE A 50 17.33 1.42 6.80
N GLU A 51 16.96 2.67 7.10
CA GLU A 51 16.88 3.17 8.47
C GLU A 51 15.83 2.41 9.30
N ILE A 52 14.67 2.11 8.71
CA ILE A 52 13.65 1.25 9.34
C ILE A 52 14.23 -0.13 9.65
N LEU A 53 14.91 -0.77 8.70
CA LEU A 53 15.53 -2.09 8.89
C LEU A 53 16.61 -2.05 9.98
N LYS A 54 17.40 -0.97 10.08
CA LYS A 54 18.39 -0.80 11.16
C LYS A 54 17.73 -0.68 12.54
N ARG A 55 16.64 0.08 12.63
CA ARG A 55 15.88 0.29 13.88
C ARG A 55 14.97 -0.88 14.27
N VAL A 56 14.68 -1.79 13.35
CA VAL A 56 13.92 -3.02 13.59
C VAL A 56 14.77 -4.25 13.19
N PRO A 57 15.73 -4.69 14.04
CA PRO A 57 16.73 -5.68 13.65
C PRO A 57 16.15 -7.03 13.19
N ARG A 58 15.05 -7.47 13.81
CA ARG A 58 14.29 -8.67 13.43
C ARG A 58 13.23 -8.36 12.39
N SER A 59 13.64 -7.87 11.22
CA SER A 59 12.74 -7.61 10.11
C SER A 59 13.37 -7.86 8.75
N VAL A 60 12.53 -8.06 7.74
CA VAL A 60 12.91 -8.16 6.32
C VAL A 60 12.08 -7.18 5.50
N LEU A 61 12.62 -6.76 4.37
CA LEU A 61 11.94 -5.99 3.32
C LEU A 61 11.65 -6.91 2.14
N TRP A 62 10.37 -7.10 1.84
CA TRP A 62 9.90 -7.97 0.77
C TRP A 62 9.42 -7.18 -0.44
N LEU A 63 10.16 -7.29 -1.55
CA LEU A 63 9.96 -6.50 -2.76
C LEU A 63 9.48 -7.35 -3.94
N LEU A 64 8.79 -6.69 -4.88
CA LEU A 64 8.49 -7.27 -6.18
C LEU A 64 9.71 -7.21 -7.10
N ARG A 65 10.08 -8.35 -7.69
CA ARG A 65 11.15 -8.46 -8.70
C ARG A 65 10.66 -7.97 -10.06
N PHE A 66 10.44 -6.66 -10.21
CA PHE A 66 10.01 -6.10 -11.49
C PHE A 66 10.43 -4.62 -11.69
N PRO A 67 11.19 -4.29 -12.75
CA PRO A 67 11.80 -5.22 -13.71
C PRO A 67 12.87 -6.10 -13.06
N PHE A 68 13.12 -7.28 -13.65
CA PHE A 68 14.06 -8.27 -13.12
C PHE A 68 15.47 -7.68 -12.84
N HIS A 69 15.95 -6.82 -13.75
CA HIS A 69 17.28 -6.20 -13.65
C HIS A 69 17.43 -5.19 -12.51
N GLY A 70 16.34 -4.81 -11.81
CA GLY A 70 16.43 -3.88 -10.69
C GLY A 70 16.94 -4.51 -9.40
N GLU A 71 16.73 -5.81 -9.19
CA GLU A 71 17.10 -6.50 -7.94
C GLU A 71 18.60 -6.40 -7.59
N PRO A 72 19.56 -6.65 -8.50
CA PRO A 72 20.99 -6.51 -8.19
C PRO A 72 21.37 -5.10 -7.74
N ASN A 73 20.72 -4.06 -8.29
CA ASN A 73 20.99 -2.67 -7.93
C ASN A 73 20.49 -2.34 -6.53
N VAL A 74 19.28 -2.79 -6.18
CA VAL A 74 18.72 -2.61 -4.83
C VAL A 74 19.55 -3.38 -3.80
N GLN A 75 19.92 -4.62 -4.10
CA GLN A 75 20.78 -5.44 -3.23
C GLN A 75 22.14 -4.77 -2.98
N LYS A 76 22.80 -4.29 -4.05
CA LYS A 76 24.06 -3.55 -3.94
C LYS A 76 23.90 -2.29 -3.09
N TYR A 77 22.89 -1.48 -3.36
CA TYR A 77 22.64 -0.23 -2.63
C TYR A 77 22.43 -0.45 -1.13
N CYS A 78 21.70 -1.51 -0.76
CA CYS A 78 21.47 -1.91 0.63
C CYS A 78 22.75 -2.45 1.29
N SER A 79 23.52 -3.27 0.57
CA SER A 79 24.78 -3.86 1.06
C SER A 79 25.84 -2.80 1.35
N GLU A 80 25.95 -1.78 0.49
CA GLU A 80 26.84 -0.62 0.68
C GLU A 80 26.46 0.24 1.91
N ARG A 81 25.32 -0.03 2.55
CA ARG A 81 24.81 0.66 3.75
C ARG A 81 24.62 -0.30 4.93
N ASP A 82 25.34 -1.42 4.92
CA ASP A 82 25.41 -2.41 6.01
C ASP A 82 24.10 -3.18 6.28
N ILE A 83 23.26 -3.36 5.26
CA ILE A 83 22.12 -4.27 5.34
C ILE A 83 22.54 -5.64 4.78
N ASP A 84 22.39 -6.70 5.60
CA ASP A 84 22.54 -8.08 5.13
C ASP A 84 21.60 -8.34 3.94
N PRO A 85 22.11 -8.77 2.77
CA PRO A 85 21.30 -9.09 1.59
C PRO A 85 20.11 -10.02 1.87
N LYS A 86 20.22 -10.92 2.86
CA LYS A 86 19.13 -11.82 3.26
C LYS A 86 17.93 -11.09 3.86
N ARG A 87 18.10 -9.85 4.30
CA ARG A 87 17.03 -8.99 4.82
C ARG A 87 16.24 -8.29 3.70
N VAL A 88 16.66 -8.40 2.45
CA VAL A 88 15.91 -7.89 1.30
C VAL A 88 15.50 -9.08 0.43
N VAL A 89 14.23 -9.48 0.51
CA VAL A 89 13.68 -10.65 -0.16
C VAL A 89 12.93 -10.20 -1.40
N PHE A 90 13.11 -10.91 -2.52
CA PHE A 90 12.40 -10.63 -3.77
C PHE A 90 11.51 -11.80 -4.17
N SER A 91 10.28 -11.50 -4.58
CA SER A 91 9.37 -12.48 -5.20
C SER A 91 9.06 -12.09 -6.65
N HIS A 92 8.78 -13.10 -7.49
CA HIS A 92 8.34 -12.87 -8.86
C HIS A 92 6.97 -12.18 -8.91
N VAL A 93 6.66 -11.61 -10.07
CA VAL A 93 5.28 -11.22 -10.41
C VAL A 93 4.39 -12.45 -10.30
N ALA A 94 3.31 -12.32 -9.56
CA ALA A 94 2.31 -13.35 -9.35
C ALA A 94 1.05 -13.04 -10.17
N ALA A 95 0.21 -14.05 -10.41
CA ALA A 95 -1.13 -13.83 -10.94
C ALA A 95 -1.93 -12.93 -9.98
N LYS A 96 -2.95 -12.22 -10.48
CA LYS A 96 -3.63 -11.16 -9.72
C LYS A 96 -4.17 -11.64 -8.38
N GLU A 97 -4.81 -12.81 -8.32
CA GLU A 97 -5.33 -13.37 -7.07
C GLU A 97 -4.21 -13.61 -6.06
N GLU A 98 -3.13 -14.25 -6.49
CA GLU A 98 -1.99 -14.56 -5.62
C GLU A 98 -1.27 -13.28 -5.17
N HIS A 99 -1.13 -12.30 -6.05
CA HIS A 99 -0.53 -11.00 -5.75
C HIS A 99 -1.26 -10.29 -4.60
N VAL A 100 -2.61 -10.30 -4.63
CA VAL A 100 -3.42 -9.77 -3.54
C VAL A 100 -3.28 -10.67 -2.32
N ARG A 101 -3.60 -11.97 -2.44
CA ARG A 101 -3.64 -12.89 -1.30
C ARG A 101 -2.33 -12.93 -0.50
N ARG A 102 -1.17 -12.93 -1.16
CA ARG A 102 0.14 -12.97 -0.48
C ARG A 102 0.43 -11.73 0.35
N GLY A 103 -0.26 -10.60 0.11
CA GLY A 103 -0.19 -9.41 0.95
C GLY A 103 -0.60 -9.65 2.40
N GLN A 104 -1.40 -10.70 2.67
CA GLN A 104 -1.76 -11.12 4.04
C GLN A 104 -0.54 -11.59 4.86
N LEU A 105 0.54 -12.01 4.20
CA LEU A 105 1.76 -12.51 4.87
C LEU A 105 2.65 -11.37 5.38
N ALA A 106 2.46 -10.15 4.86
CA ALA A 106 3.20 -8.97 5.28
C ALA A 106 2.58 -8.37 6.56
N ASP A 107 3.44 -7.80 7.39
CA ASP A 107 3.03 -7.11 8.61
C ASP A 107 2.66 -5.67 8.31
N VAL A 108 3.47 -4.99 7.49
CA VAL A 108 3.35 -3.57 7.15
C VAL A 108 3.80 -3.34 5.71
N CYS A 109 3.04 -2.57 4.93
CA CYS A 109 3.46 -2.08 3.63
C CYS A 109 4.13 -0.70 3.77
N LEU A 110 5.28 -0.54 3.13
CA LEU A 110 6.00 0.73 3.05
C LEU A 110 5.77 1.32 1.66
N ASP A 111 4.89 2.32 1.53
CA ASP A 111 4.59 2.96 0.24
C ASP A 111 5.76 3.81 -0.27
N THR A 112 5.80 4.08 -1.57
CA THR A 112 6.81 4.90 -2.26
C THR A 112 6.33 6.35 -2.39
N PRO A 113 6.94 7.34 -1.70
CA PRO A 113 6.46 8.73 -1.72
C PRO A 113 6.52 9.41 -3.10
N LEU A 114 7.55 9.12 -3.91
CA LEU A 114 7.71 9.75 -5.24
C LEU A 114 6.51 9.47 -6.15
N CYS A 115 6.03 8.23 -6.13
CA CYS A 115 4.83 7.79 -6.83
C CYS A 115 4.24 6.63 -6.04
N ASN A 116 3.04 6.79 -5.51
CA ASN A 116 2.47 5.81 -4.59
C ASN A 116 2.06 4.50 -5.30
N GLY A 117 1.80 3.47 -4.49
CA GLY A 117 0.94 2.36 -4.89
C GLY A 117 -0.48 2.84 -5.12
N HIS A 118 -0.92 2.88 -6.37
CA HIS A 118 -2.32 3.20 -6.71
C HIS A 118 -3.15 1.92 -6.54
N THR A 119 -3.22 1.08 -7.57
CA THR A 119 -3.85 -0.24 -7.48
C THR A 119 -3.16 -1.13 -6.45
N THR A 120 -1.84 -1.11 -6.37
CA THR A 120 -1.08 -1.86 -5.35
C THR A 120 -1.48 -1.47 -3.93
N GLY A 121 -1.76 -0.17 -3.69
CA GLY A 121 -2.22 0.30 -2.38
C GLY A 121 -3.59 -0.30 -2.02
N MET A 122 -4.53 -0.31 -2.99
CA MET A 122 -5.82 -0.98 -2.83
C MET A 122 -5.67 -2.48 -2.57
N ASP A 123 -4.79 -3.15 -3.30
CA ASP A 123 -4.53 -4.59 -3.14
C ASP A 123 -4.03 -4.91 -1.72
N ILE A 124 -3.07 -4.13 -1.21
CA ILE A 124 -2.53 -4.28 0.14
C ILE A 124 -3.62 -4.03 1.19
N LEU A 125 -4.35 -2.92 1.10
CA LEU A 125 -5.38 -2.58 2.08
C LEU A 125 -6.52 -3.60 2.09
N TRP A 126 -6.85 -4.20 0.94
CA TRP A 126 -7.85 -5.27 0.84
C TRP A 126 -7.48 -6.52 1.65
N THR A 127 -6.19 -6.77 1.85
CA THR A 127 -5.67 -7.90 2.64
C THR A 127 -5.69 -7.66 4.14
N GLY A 128 -6.00 -6.44 4.59
CA GLY A 128 -5.89 -6.06 6.00
C GLY A 128 -4.50 -5.57 6.41
N THR A 129 -3.55 -5.50 5.48
CA THR A 129 -2.18 -5.08 5.77
C THR A 129 -2.09 -3.54 5.84
N PRO A 130 -1.64 -2.96 6.96
CA PRO A 130 -1.43 -1.52 7.10
C PRO A 130 -0.41 -1.00 6.09
N MET A 131 -0.61 0.21 5.58
CA MET A 131 0.31 0.86 4.64
C MET A 131 0.73 2.22 5.19
N VAL A 132 2.04 2.45 5.30
CA VAL A 132 2.61 3.76 5.67
C VAL A 132 2.93 4.52 4.38
N THR A 133 2.48 5.76 4.28
CA THR A 133 2.76 6.65 3.13
C THR A 133 3.18 8.04 3.60
N MET A 134 3.78 8.82 2.69
CA MET A 134 4.15 10.21 2.92
C MET A 134 3.78 11.02 1.69
N PRO A 135 2.67 11.80 1.73
CA PRO A 135 2.25 12.57 0.57
C PRO A 135 3.26 13.67 0.25
N LEU A 136 3.55 13.84 -1.05
CA LEU A 136 4.25 15.01 -1.58
C LEU A 136 3.23 15.93 -2.27
N GLU A 137 3.69 16.68 -3.27
CA GLU A 137 2.89 17.71 -3.95
C GLU A 137 2.08 17.15 -5.13
N THR A 138 2.56 16.12 -5.83
CA THR A 138 1.92 15.62 -7.05
C THR A 138 0.72 14.74 -6.75
N LEU A 139 -0.25 14.68 -7.67
CA LEU A 139 -1.37 13.73 -7.56
C LEU A 139 -0.87 12.30 -7.34
N ALA A 140 0.12 11.86 -8.12
CA ALA A 140 0.66 10.51 -8.06
C ALA A 140 1.29 10.17 -6.68
N SER A 141 1.75 11.18 -5.95
CA SER A 141 2.31 11.06 -4.60
C SER A 141 1.27 11.17 -3.47
N ARG A 142 -0.01 11.42 -3.77
CA ARG A 142 -1.09 11.62 -2.80
C ARG A 142 -2.22 10.59 -2.89
N VAL A 143 -2.09 9.59 -3.74
CA VAL A 143 -3.12 8.56 -3.92
C VAL A 143 -3.22 7.69 -2.67
N ALA A 144 -2.09 7.24 -2.11
CA ALA A 144 -2.11 6.38 -0.92
C ALA A 144 -2.62 7.13 0.32
N SER A 145 -2.31 8.43 0.46
CA SER A 145 -2.87 9.22 1.56
C SER A 145 -4.39 9.35 1.41
N SER A 146 -4.90 9.65 0.21
CA SER A 146 -6.34 9.66 -0.08
C SER A 146 -7.02 8.33 0.27
N GLN A 147 -6.40 7.19 -0.10
CA GLN A 147 -6.89 5.85 0.26
C GLN A 147 -6.96 5.66 1.78
N LEU A 148 -5.92 6.05 2.53
CA LEU A 148 -5.89 5.92 3.99
C LEU A 148 -6.91 6.83 4.70
N TYR A 149 -7.15 8.03 4.17
CA TYR A 149 -8.23 8.91 4.65
C TYR A 149 -9.60 8.30 4.39
N ALA A 150 -9.88 7.81 3.18
CA ALA A 150 -11.13 7.13 2.86
C ALA A 150 -11.32 5.83 3.66
N LEU A 151 -10.23 5.15 4.03
CA LEU A 151 -10.25 3.98 4.92
C LEU A 151 -10.47 4.35 6.40
N GLY A 152 -10.16 5.58 6.81
CA GLY A 152 -10.26 6.04 8.20
C GLY A 152 -9.04 5.71 9.07
N VAL A 153 -7.86 5.59 8.46
CA VAL A 153 -6.56 5.33 9.15
C VAL A 153 -5.51 6.43 8.84
N PRO A 154 -5.82 7.72 9.06
CA PRO A 154 -4.91 8.82 8.75
C PRO A 154 -3.63 8.81 9.61
N GLU A 155 -3.60 8.08 10.73
CA GLU A 155 -2.40 7.92 11.56
C GLU A 155 -1.23 7.21 10.85
N LEU A 156 -1.45 6.65 9.67
CA LEU A 156 -0.42 6.05 8.81
C LEU A 156 0.08 6.98 7.70
N VAL A 157 -0.43 8.21 7.66
CA VAL A 157 -0.01 9.27 6.73
C VAL A 157 1.06 10.11 7.41
N ALA A 158 2.31 9.86 7.05
CA ALA A 158 3.45 10.57 7.59
C ALA A 158 3.55 12.00 7.07
N LYS A 159 3.99 12.93 7.93
CA LYS A 159 4.15 14.35 7.59
C LYS A 159 5.57 14.72 7.17
N SER A 160 6.52 13.83 7.39
CA SER A 160 7.94 14.00 7.04
C SER A 160 8.62 12.64 6.89
N ARG A 161 9.86 12.64 6.37
CA ARG A 161 10.68 11.42 6.26
C ARG A 161 10.91 10.77 7.62
N GLU A 162 11.19 11.58 8.63
CA GLU A 162 11.40 11.11 10.00
C GLU A 162 10.11 10.49 10.58
N ASP A 163 8.97 11.14 10.34
CA ASP A 163 7.66 10.62 10.78
C ASP A 163 7.32 9.29 10.08
N TYR A 164 7.61 9.16 8.78
CA TYR A 164 7.43 7.92 8.02
C TYR A 164 8.23 6.77 8.66
N ILE A 165 9.50 7.02 8.97
CA ILE A 165 10.36 6.05 9.64
C ILE A 165 9.82 5.73 11.03
N ASN A 166 9.42 6.74 11.81
CA ASN A 166 8.93 6.55 13.17
C ASN A 166 7.62 5.73 13.22
N ILE A 167 6.67 5.99 12.31
CA ILE A 167 5.44 5.20 12.19
C ILE A 167 5.78 3.74 11.84
N ALA A 168 6.63 3.52 10.84
CA ALA A 168 7.03 2.17 10.43
C ALA A 168 7.79 1.42 11.53
N VAL A 169 8.70 2.08 12.25
CA VAL A 169 9.43 1.50 13.37
C VAL A 169 8.50 1.18 14.53
N LYS A 170 7.53 2.05 14.84
CA LYS A 170 6.53 1.79 15.87
C LYS A 170 5.71 0.55 15.53
N LEU A 171 5.24 0.42 14.28
CA LEU A 171 4.56 -0.78 13.80
C LEU A 171 5.47 -2.02 13.83
N GLY A 172 6.78 -1.87 13.61
CA GLY A 172 7.75 -2.98 13.64
C GLY A 172 8.23 -3.40 15.03
N THR A 173 8.01 -2.59 16.07
CA THR A 173 8.54 -2.85 17.42
C THR A 173 7.47 -2.99 18.50
N ASP A 174 6.33 -2.31 18.35
CA ASP A 174 5.19 -2.41 19.26
C ASP A 174 4.14 -3.38 18.70
N LYS A 175 4.17 -4.62 19.22
CA LYS A 175 3.25 -5.69 18.81
C LYS A 175 1.78 -5.35 19.08
N ASN A 176 1.48 -4.64 20.17
CA ASN A 176 0.11 -4.29 20.52
C ASN A 176 -0.41 -3.21 19.56
N TYR A 177 0.42 -2.21 19.26
CA TYR A 177 0.09 -1.19 18.27
C TYR A 177 -0.11 -1.79 16.88
N LEU A 178 0.79 -2.67 16.43
CA LEU A 178 0.65 -3.37 15.15
C LEU A 178 -0.66 -4.16 15.10
N SER A 179 -0.96 -4.95 16.13
CA SER A 179 -2.19 -5.75 16.20
C SER A 179 -3.44 -4.86 16.14
N ALA A 180 -3.45 -3.75 16.88
CA ALA A 180 -4.56 -2.79 16.88
C ALA A 180 -4.77 -2.14 15.49
N ILE A 181 -3.70 -1.70 14.83
CA ILE A 181 -3.79 -1.10 13.50
C ILE A 181 -4.23 -2.13 12.45
N ARG A 182 -3.70 -3.36 12.49
CA ARG A 182 -4.15 -4.45 11.61
C ARG A 182 -5.63 -4.76 11.79
N ALA A 183 -6.11 -4.83 13.03
CA ALA A 183 -7.53 -5.03 13.31
C ALA A 183 -8.38 -3.86 12.78
N LYS A 184 -7.90 -2.62 12.92
CA LYS A 184 -8.56 -1.41 12.39
C LYS A 184 -8.66 -1.47 10.86
N VAL A 185 -7.57 -1.74 10.14
CA VAL A 185 -7.54 -1.89 8.68
C VAL A 185 -8.44 -3.04 8.22
N TRP A 186 -8.35 -4.20 8.88
CA TRP A 186 -9.16 -5.39 8.55
C TRP A 186 -10.65 -5.13 8.66
N LYS A 187 -11.10 -4.43 9.71
CA LYS A 187 -12.50 -4.02 9.86
C LYS A 187 -12.87 -2.98 8.81
N ALA A 188 -12.06 -1.92 8.72
CA ALA A 188 -12.35 -0.75 7.89
C ALA A 188 -12.49 -1.09 6.41
N ARG A 189 -11.77 -2.08 5.88
CA ARG A 189 -11.86 -2.47 4.46
C ARG A 189 -13.28 -2.86 4.01
N THR A 190 -14.16 -3.25 4.96
CA THR A 190 -15.56 -3.61 4.69
C THR A 190 -16.57 -2.60 5.21
N THR A 191 -16.16 -1.67 6.08
CA THR A 191 -17.07 -0.70 6.72
C THR A 191 -16.83 0.74 6.29
N SER A 192 -15.70 1.04 5.66
CA SER A 192 -15.39 2.37 5.13
C SER A 192 -15.94 2.55 3.71
N THR A 193 -15.75 3.75 3.14
CA THR A 193 -16.14 4.05 1.76
C THR A 193 -15.17 3.50 0.73
N LEU A 194 -13.92 3.19 1.11
CA LEU A 194 -12.82 2.90 0.18
C LEU A 194 -13.14 1.76 -0.82
N PHE A 195 -13.79 0.69 -0.36
CA PHE A 195 -14.14 -0.46 -1.20
C PHE A 195 -15.66 -0.58 -1.44
N ASN A 196 -16.44 0.44 -1.07
CA ASN A 196 -17.88 0.46 -1.31
C ASN A 196 -18.16 0.98 -2.72
N VAL A 197 -18.11 0.07 -3.69
CA VAL A 197 -18.32 0.40 -5.11
C VAL A 197 -19.70 1.01 -5.37
N LYS A 198 -20.73 0.56 -4.65
CA LYS A 198 -22.09 1.12 -4.79
C LYS A 198 -22.14 2.59 -4.39
N GLN A 199 -21.57 2.93 -3.23
CA GLN A 199 -21.49 4.32 -2.78
C GLN A 199 -20.64 5.16 -3.74
N TYR A 200 -19.49 4.65 -4.18
CA TYR A 200 -18.63 5.32 -5.16
C TYR A 200 -19.39 5.66 -6.44
N CYS A 201 -20.17 4.72 -6.99
CA CYS A 201 -20.99 4.96 -8.18
C CYS A 201 -22.04 6.06 -7.92
N THR A 202 -22.76 6.00 -6.81
CA THR A 202 -23.77 7.03 -6.46
C THR A 202 -23.16 8.42 -6.30
N ASP A 203 -22.00 8.53 -5.67
CA ASP A 203 -21.28 9.80 -5.50
C ASP A 203 -20.79 10.34 -6.85
N MET A 204 -20.28 9.45 -7.72
CA MET A 204 -19.83 9.80 -9.06
C MET A 204 -20.99 10.24 -9.97
N GLU A 205 -22.12 9.53 -9.94
CA GLU A 205 -23.34 9.91 -10.67
C GLU A 205 -23.84 11.30 -10.23
N SER A 206 -23.84 11.55 -8.92
CA SER A 206 -24.22 12.85 -8.35
C SER A 206 -23.30 13.97 -8.84
N LEU A 207 -21.99 13.72 -8.89
CA LEU A 207 -21.02 14.67 -9.42
C LEU A 207 -21.24 14.93 -10.93
N LEU A 208 -21.50 13.89 -11.71
CA LEU A 208 -21.78 14.01 -13.14
C LEU A 208 -23.07 14.80 -13.40
N HIS A 209 -24.13 14.57 -12.62
CA HIS A 209 -25.36 15.36 -12.70
C HIS A 209 -25.15 16.83 -12.33
N LEU A 210 -24.31 17.11 -11.33
CA LEU A 210 -23.94 18.48 -10.96
C LEU A 210 -23.18 19.19 -12.10
N MET A 211 -22.21 18.49 -12.71
CA MET A 211 -21.47 18.98 -13.87
C MET A 211 -22.41 19.28 -15.05
N TRP A 212 -23.32 18.37 -15.35
CA TRP A 212 -24.30 18.54 -16.44
C TRP A 212 -25.22 19.74 -16.20
N ARG A 213 -25.78 19.86 -15.00
CA ARG A 213 -26.66 20.99 -14.64
C ARG A 213 -25.95 22.34 -14.77
N ARG A 214 -24.67 22.43 -14.34
CA ARG A 214 -23.86 23.65 -14.55
C ARG A 214 -23.77 24.03 -16.02
N TYR A 215 -23.50 23.05 -16.87
CA TYR A 215 -23.39 23.25 -18.30
C TYR A 215 -24.73 23.72 -18.91
N GLU A 216 -25.85 23.09 -18.58
CA GLU A 216 -27.19 23.48 -19.07
C GLU A 216 -27.59 24.90 -18.66
N GLU A 217 -27.18 25.33 -17.47
CA GLU A 217 -27.42 26.69 -16.97
C GLU A 217 -26.46 27.73 -17.58
N GLY A 218 -25.59 27.35 -18.52
CA GLY A 218 -24.63 28.24 -19.17
C GLY A 218 -23.51 28.73 -18.25
N ARG A 219 -23.28 28.05 -17.11
CA ARG A 219 -22.20 28.42 -16.18
C ARG A 219 -20.84 27.98 -16.73
N PRO A 220 -19.76 28.78 -16.54
CA PRO A 220 -18.42 28.38 -16.95
C PRO A 220 -17.90 27.18 -16.13
N VAL A 221 -16.91 26.47 -16.70
CA VAL A 221 -16.14 25.44 -16.01
C VAL A 221 -15.47 26.07 -14.79
N ASP A 222 -15.61 25.43 -13.63
CA ASP A 222 -15.11 25.92 -12.36
C ASP A 222 -14.91 24.73 -11.39
N HIS A 223 -14.21 24.97 -10.28
CA HIS A 223 -14.03 23.97 -9.23
C HIS A 223 -15.36 23.55 -8.61
N LEU A 224 -15.52 22.23 -8.39
CA LEU A 224 -16.66 21.65 -7.68
C LEU A 224 -16.20 21.20 -6.29
N THR A 225 -16.32 22.10 -5.31
CA THR A 225 -15.83 21.88 -3.94
C THR A 225 -16.93 21.47 -2.96
N GLN A 226 -18.20 21.59 -3.35
CA GLN A 226 -19.34 21.17 -2.53
C GLN A 226 -19.84 19.79 -3.00
N GLY A 227 -19.67 18.75 -2.18
CA GLY A 227 -20.15 17.40 -2.50
C GLY A 227 -19.53 16.23 -1.73
N SER A 228 -18.46 16.43 -0.97
CA SER A 228 -17.89 15.40 -0.08
C SER A 228 -17.67 16.00 1.30
N ALA A 229 -17.91 15.23 2.37
CA ALA A 229 -17.62 15.65 3.73
C ALA A 229 -16.21 16.24 3.77
N GLN A 230 -16.08 17.49 4.27
CA GLN A 230 -14.80 18.18 4.38
C GLN A 230 -13.81 17.27 5.11
N VAL A 231 -12.83 16.74 4.38
CA VAL A 231 -11.61 16.20 4.95
C VAL A 231 -10.58 17.30 4.73
N ASP A 232 -10.34 18.08 5.78
CA ASP A 232 -9.29 19.10 5.77
C ASP A 232 -7.93 18.41 5.60
N PHE A 233 -7.18 18.84 4.58
CA PHE A 233 -5.86 18.30 4.22
C PHE A 233 -4.73 18.91 5.04
#